data_AF-A0A352NKP8-F1
#
_entry.id   AF-A0A352NKP8-F1
#
_cell.length_a   1.000
_cell.length_b   1.000
_cell.length_c   1.000
_cell.angle_alpha   90.00
_cell.angle_beta   90.00
_cell.angle_gamma   90.00
#
_symmetry.space_group_name_H-M   'P 1'
#
loop_
_entity.id
_entity.type
_entity.pdbx_description
1 polymer ?
#
loop_
_entity_poly.entity_id
_entity_poly.type
_entity_poly.pdbx_seq_one_letter_code
_entity_poly.pdbx_strand_id
1 'polypeptide(L)'
;MPKIIACFKWVMDEADIKADAGTGQLVLDRVGYKISDYDRNAIEEAVLLQEQHGGSVAAVTVAPSEARACLKDALSRGPEQAYFINGPGCERLEPGQ
;
A
#
# COMPACT_ATOMS: atom_id res chain seq x y z
N MET A 1 -6.93 25.20 -2.83
CA MET A 1 -6.08 24.11 -3.35
C MET A 1 -6.55 22.79 -2.72
N PRO A 2 -6.64 21.70 -3.49
CA PRO A 2 -7.15 20.41 -3.00
C PRO A 2 -6.26 19.82 -1.91
N LYS A 3 -6.88 19.05 -1.01
CA LYS A 3 -6.19 18.15 -0.08
C LYS A 3 -6.61 16.73 -0.44
N ILE A 4 -5.67 15.96 -0.98
CA ILE A 4 -5.95 14.63 -1.52
C ILE A 4 -5.38 13.58 -0.56
N ILE A 5 -6.20 12.58 -0.27
CA ILE A 5 -5.80 11.42 0.52
C ILE A 5 -5.81 10.21 -0.40
N ALA A 6 -4.64 9.61 -0.61
CA ALA A 6 -4.49 8.37 -1.36
C ALA A 6 -4.34 7.21 -0.36
N CYS A 7 -5.40 6.42 -0.20
CA CYS A 7 -5.34 5.20 0.59
C CYS A 7 -4.61 4.11 -0.21
N PHE A 8 -3.73 3.36 0.44
CA PHE A 8 -3.03 2.25 -0.20
C PHE A 8 -2.90 1.05 0.73
N LYS A 9 -2.79 -0.14 0.13
CA LYS A 9 -2.63 -1.41 0.80
C LYS A 9 -1.25 -2.00 0.52
N TRP A 10 -0.60 -2.46 1.59
CA TRP A 10 0.61 -3.27 1.52
C TRP A 10 0.21 -4.74 1.32
N VAL A 11 0.59 -5.31 0.18
CA VAL A 11 0.16 -6.66 -0.24
C VAL A 11 1.37 -7.53 -0.57
N MET A 12 1.20 -8.84 -0.48
CA MET A 12 2.17 -9.80 -1.01
C MET A 12 2.30 -9.60 -2.52
N ASP A 13 3.52 -9.70 -3.06
CA ASP A 13 3.71 -9.70 -4.50
C ASP A 13 3.24 -11.03 -5.08
N GLU A 14 2.05 -11.01 -5.69
CA GLU A 14 1.43 -12.20 -6.26
C GLU A 14 2.25 -12.86 -7.38
N ALA A 15 3.18 -12.12 -8.01
CA ALA A 15 4.07 -12.67 -9.03
C ALA A 15 5.05 -13.72 -8.48
N ASP A 16 5.36 -13.67 -7.18
CA ASP A 16 6.28 -14.60 -6.51
C ASP A 16 5.57 -15.77 -5.82
N ILE A 17 4.22 -15.75 -5.77
CA ILE A 17 3.43 -16.82 -5.16
C ILE A 17 3.39 -18.03 -6.11
N LYS A 18 3.75 -19.21 -5.59
CA LYS A 18 3.75 -20.47 -6.36
C LYS A 18 2.92 -21.54 -5.66
N ALA A 19 2.42 -22.50 -6.43
CA ALA A 19 1.84 -23.73 -5.90
C ALA A 19 2.91 -24.82 -5.87
N ASP A 20 3.02 -25.53 -4.75
CA ASP A 20 3.82 -26.75 -4.67
C ASP A 20 3.18 -27.84 -5.54
N ALA A 21 3.97 -28.47 -6.41
CA ALA A 21 3.46 -29.39 -7.42
C ALA A 21 2.95 -30.72 -6.85
N GLY A 22 3.37 -31.11 -5.64
CA GLY A 22 2.94 -32.36 -5.01
C GLY A 22 1.73 -32.18 -4.08
N THR A 23 1.78 -31.14 -3.25
CA THR A 23 0.79 -30.89 -2.18
C THR A 23 -0.29 -29.89 -2.58
N GLY A 24 -0.06 -29.08 -3.61
CA GLY A 24 -0.95 -27.99 -4.01
C GLY A 24 -0.96 -26.80 -3.04
N GLN A 25 -0.13 -26.81 -1.99
CA GLN A 25 -0.04 -25.71 -1.03
C GLN A 25 0.65 -24.49 -1.64
N LEU A 26 0.34 -23.30 -1.13
CA LEU A 26 1.03 -22.07 -1.52
C LEU A 26 2.43 -22.05 -0.91
N VAL A 27 3.42 -21.77 -1.75
CA VAL A 27 4.82 -21.55 -1.37
C VAL A 27 5.07 -20.05 -1.31
N LEU A 28 5.37 -19.54 -0.11
CA LEU A 28 5.48 -18.10 0.16
C LEU A 28 6.90 -17.63 0.54
N ASP A 29 7.88 -18.54 0.64
CA ASP A 29 9.21 -18.27 1.22
C ASP A 29 10.00 -17.14 0.56
N ARG A 30 9.71 -16.84 -0.71
CA ARG A 30 10.39 -15.79 -1.50
C ARG A 30 9.50 -14.60 -1.81
N VAL A 31 8.25 -14.62 -1.33
CA VAL A 31 7.26 -13.60 -1.67
C VAL A 31 7.63 -12.30 -0.97
N GLY A 32 7.91 -11.28 -1.80
CA GLY A 32 8.07 -9.92 -1.34
C GLY A 32 6.72 -9.28 -0.98
N TYR A 33 6.78 -8.02 -0.58
CA TYR A 33 5.59 -7.19 -0.43
C TYR A 33 5.77 -5.89 -1.22
N LYS A 34 4.66 -5.38 -1.73
CA LYS A 34 4.59 -4.14 -2.52
C LYS A 34 3.32 -3.36 -2.17
N ILE A 35 3.27 -2.10 -2.58
CA ILE A 35 2.00 -1.39 -2.72
C ILE A 35 1.19 -2.10 -3.82
N SER A 36 -0.10 -2.35 -3.56
CA SER A 36 -1.03 -2.89 -4.57
C SER A 36 -0.91 -2.12 -5.88
N ASP A 37 -0.90 -2.82 -7.02
CA ASP A 37 -0.73 -2.17 -8.32
C ASP A 37 -1.86 -1.17 -8.63
N TYR A 38 -3.06 -1.39 -8.09
CA TYR A 38 -4.18 -0.44 -8.18
C TYR A 38 -3.91 0.83 -7.38
N ASP A 39 -3.41 0.68 -6.16
CA ASP A 39 -3.20 1.80 -5.24
C ASP A 39 -1.98 2.63 -5.67
N ARG A 40 -1.02 2.02 -6.37
CA ARG A 40 0.05 2.76 -7.05
C ARG A 40 -0.51 3.76 -8.05
N ASN A 41 -1.50 3.36 -8.84
CA ASN A 41 -2.14 4.26 -9.79
C ASN A 41 -2.95 5.36 -9.07
N ALA A 42 -3.55 5.05 -7.92
CA ALA A 42 -4.25 6.04 -7.10
C ALA A 42 -3.30 7.10 -6.53
N ILE A 43 -2.11 6.69 -6.07
CA ILE A 43 -1.07 7.61 -5.61
C ILE A 43 -0.58 8.50 -6.78
N GLU A 44 -0.33 7.91 -7.94
CA GLU A 44 0.11 8.65 -9.14
C GLU A 44 -0.90 9.73 -9.54
N GLU A 45 -2.19 9.36 -9.67
CA GLU A 45 -3.23 10.31 -10.05
C GLU A 45 -3.40 11.43 -9.00
N ALA A 46 -3.25 11.11 -7.71
CA ALA A 46 -3.28 12.11 -6.65
C ALA A 46 -2.16 13.15 -6.81
N VAL A 47 -0.95 12.71 -7.17
CA VAL A 47 0.20 13.59 -7.43
C VAL A 47 -0.01 14.42 -8.69
N LEU A 48 -0.50 13.82 -9.79
CA LEU A 48 -0.80 14.57 -11.01
C LEU A 48 -1.85 15.66 -10.78
N LEU A 49 -2.90 15.35 -10.03
CA LEU A 49 -3.93 16.34 -9.66
C LEU A 49 -3.35 17.47 -8.80
N GLN A 50 -2.42 17.17 -7.90
CA GLN A 50 -1.70 18.16 -7.11
C GLN A 50 -0.83 19.05 -7.99
N GLU A 51 -0.09 18.49 -8.94
CA GLU A 51 0.76 19.26 -9.86
C GLU A 51 -0.08 20.19 -10.75
N GLN A 52 -1.23 19.71 -11.24
CA GLN A 52 -2.10 20.48 -12.12
C GLN A 52 -2.87 21.60 -11.39
N HIS A 53 -3.32 21.35 -10.16
CA HIS A 53 -4.25 22.24 -9.44
C HIS A 53 -3.65 22.90 -8.18
N GLY A 54 -2.37 22.62 -7.89
CA GLY A 54 -1.73 22.89 -6.61
C GLY A 54 -2.30 22.01 -5.48
N GLY A 55 -1.88 22.26 -4.25
CA GLY A 55 -2.39 21.57 -3.06
C GLY A 55 -1.42 20.57 -2.47
N SER A 56 -1.97 19.57 -1.78
CA SER A 56 -1.20 18.61 -0.98
C SER A 56 -1.72 17.18 -1.11
N VAL A 57 -0.82 16.21 -1.04
CA VAL A 57 -1.12 14.78 -1.10
C VAL A 57 -0.58 14.08 0.14
N ALA A 58 -1.45 13.32 0.80
CA ALA A 58 -1.10 12.41 1.87
C ALA A 58 -1.41 10.96 1.49
N ALA A 59 -0.42 10.09 1.59
CA ALA A 59 -0.63 8.65 1.49
C ALA A 59 -1.07 8.08 2.85
N VAL A 60 -2.01 7.14 2.88
CA VAL A 60 -2.51 6.56 4.13
C VAL A 60 -2.62 5.05 4.00
N THR A 61 -2.14 4.33 5.02
CA THR A 61 -2.29 2.87 5.08
C THR A 61 -2.57 2.39 6.49
N VAL A 62 -3.28 1.27 6.59
CA VAL A 62 -3.40 0.48 7.81
C VAL A 62 -2.59 -0.79 7.60
N ALA A 63 -1.57 -1.01 8.42
CA ALA A 63 -0.65 -2.12 8.23
C ALA A 63 -0.01 -2.56 9.56
N PRO A 64 0.43 -3.82 9.67
CA PRO A 64 1.07 -4.32 10.88
C PRO A 64 2.47 -3.74 11.04
N SER A 65 3.04 -3.78 12.24
CA SER A 65 4.23 -2.98 12.59
C SER A 65 5.49 -3.30 11.76
N GLU A 66 5.53 -4.48 11.14
CA GLU A 66 6.63 -4.98 10.32
C GLU A 66 6.59 -4.37 8.91
N ALA A 67 5.44 -3.86 8.47
CA ALA A 67 5.21 -3.30 7.13
C ALA A 67 5.71 -1.84 6.98
N ARG A 68 6.58 -1.34 7.87
CA ARG A 68 7.09 0.05 7.80
C ARG A 68 7.80 0.39 6.49
N ALA A 69 8.31 -0.60 5.77
CA ALA A 69 8.91 -0.42 4.44
C ALA A 69 7.95 0.24 3.45
N CYS A 70 6.64 0.04 3.61
CA CYS A 70 5.62 0.63 2.75
C CYS A 70 5.63 2.17 2.75
N LEU A 71 6.05 2.79 3.86
CA LEU A 71 6.11 4.27 3.97
C LEU A 71 7.17 4.84 3.06
N LYS A 72 8.33 4.17 2.98
CA LYS A 72 9.41 4.59 2.08
C LYS A 72 8.97 4.46 0.62
N ASP A 73 8.30 3.36 0.28
CA ASP A 73 7.77 3.13 -1.06
C ASP A 73 6.75 4.23 -1.42
N ALA A 74 5.76 4.48 -0.57
CA ALA A 74 4.74 5.50 -0.79
C ALA A 74 5.32 6.92 -0.91
N LEU A 75 6.18 7.34 0.03
CA LEU A 75 6.78 8.68 0.01
C LEU A 75 7.68 8.91 -1.21
N SER A 76 8.37 7.87 -1.68
CA SER A 76 9.24 7.97 -2.86
C SER A 76 8.49 8.23 -4.17
N ARG A 77 7.16 8.13 -4.15
CA ARG A 77 6.28 8.29 -5.32
C ARG A 77 5.63 9.68 -5.43
N GLY A 78 5.93 10.60 -4.53
CA GLY A 78 5.45 11.99 -4.64
C GLY A 78 4.63 12.55 -3.46
N PRO A 79 3.81 11.76 -2.71
CA PRO A 79 3.11 12.27 -1.53
C PRO A 79 4.05 12.95 -0.54
N GLU A 80 3.65 14.13 -0.04
CA GLU A 80 4.45 14.92 0.89
C GLU A 80 4.48 14.31 2.29
N GLN A 81 3.43 13.55 2.61
CA GLN A 81 3.22 12.92 3.90
C GLN A 81 2.71 11.50 3.69
N ALA A 82 3.06 10.63 4.63
CA ALA A 82 2.52 9.29 4.72
C ALA A 82 2.08 9.01 6.16
N TYR A 83 0.86 8.53 6.31
CA TYR A 83 0.27 8.16 7.59
C TYR A 83 0.20 6.64 7.70
N PHE A 84 0.88 6.13 8.73
CA PHE A 84 0.93 4.71 9.06
C PHE A 84 0.02 4.45 10.25
N ILE A 85 -1.12 3.81 10.02
CA ILE A 85 -2.05 3.44 11.07
C ILE A 85 -1.71 2.01 11.49
N ASN A 86 -1.25 1.86 12.72
CA ASN A 86 -1.00 0.57 13.34
C ASN A 86 -1.54 0.51 14.77
N GLY A 87 -1.79 -0.69 15.26
CA GLY A 87 -2.23 -0.93 16.63
C GLY A 87 -2.89 -2.30 16.78
N PRO A 88 -3.13 -2.78 18.02
CA PRO A 88 -3.68 -4.11 18.26
C PRO A 88 -5.04 -4.35 17.60
N GLY A 89 -5.85 -3.30 17.42
CA GLY A 89 -7.15 -3.37 16.74
C GLY A 89 -7.08 -3.41 15.21
N CYS A 90 -5.89 -3.28 14.62
CA CYS A 90 -5.71 -3.12 13.17
C CYS A 90 -5.15 -4.39 12.47
N GLU A 91 -4.91 -5.47 13.20
CA GLU A 91 -4.22 -6.66 12.67
C GLU A 91 -5.13 -7.62 11.88
N ARG A 92 -6.44 -7.62 12.20
CA ARG A 92 -7.44 -8.53 11.60
C ARG A 92 -8.71 -7.77 11.25
N LEU A 93 -8.55 -6.76 10.42
CA LEU A 93 -9.66 -5.97 9.90
C LEU A 93 -10.23 -6.64 8.65
N GLU A 94 -11.54 -6.82 8.65
CA GLU A 94 -12.29 -7.16 7.44
C GLU A 94 -12.90 -5.88 6.84
N PRO A 95 -13.06 -5.80 5.51
CA PRO A 95 -13.85 -4.75 4.91
C PRO A 95 -15.26 -4.72 5.53
N GLY A 96 -15.73 -3.54 5.93
CA GLY A 96 -17.12 -3.37 6.37
C GLY A 96 -18.05 -3.72 5.20
N GLN A 97 -19.01 -4.61 5.44
CA GLN A 97 -20.10 -4.90 4.49
C GLN A 97 -21.08 -3.74 4.40
#